data_AF-A0A920VUC6-F1
#
_entry.id   AF-A0A920VUC6-F1
#
_cell.length_a   1.000
_cell.length_b   1.000
_cell.length_c   1.000
_cell.angle_alpha   90.00
_cell.angle_beta   90.00
_cell.angle_gamma   90.00
#
_symmetry.space_group_name_H-M   'P 1'
#
loop_
_entity.id
_entity.type
_entity.pdbx_description
1 polymer ?
#
loop_
_entity_poly.entity_id
_entity_poly.type
_entity_poly.pdbx_seq_one_letter_code
_entity_poly.pdbx_strand_id
1 'polypeptide(L)'
;MGTNRALEATPIVVDGIMFFTSTWSRVYAVEAKTGKTIWKFDPEVPGEWARKACCDIVNRGVAVYEGKVFFASLDGRLFSLNADTGEKIWEVDTITDRSRAYTITGAPRAAKGKVFIGNGGAEYGVRGYVTAYDPETGKQVWRFFTVPGDPSLGFEDPAMEMAAKTWKGTNWWEFGGGGTVWNSIVYDPDFNKSI
;
A
#
# COMPACT_ATOMS: atom_id res chain seq x y z
N MET A 1 6.58 15.19 -16.22
CA MET A 1 6.74 14.74 -14.81
C MET A 1 8.15 14.97 -14.26
N GLY A 2 9.13 15.37 -15.09
CA GLY A 2 10.39 15.96 -14.61
C GLY A 2 11.25 15.06 -13.73
N THR A 3 11.23 13.74 -13.98
CA THR A 3 11.98 12.76 -13.20
C THR A 3 12.80 11.85 -14.11
N ASN A 4 13.98 11.46 -13.65
CA ASN A 4 14.87 10.48 -14.28
C ASN A 4 14.86 9.13 -13.53
N ARG A 5 13.90 8.95 -12.61
CA ARG A 5 13.67 7.73 -11.84
C ARG A 5 12.65 6.83 -12.53
N ALA A 6 12.53 5.58 -12.08
CA ALA A 6 11.63 4.62 -12.70
C ALA A 6 10.14 5.00 -12.53
N LEU A 7 9.35 4.71 -13.56
CA LEU A 7 7.89 4.87 -13.56
C LEU A 7 7.26 3.50 -13.76
N GLU A 8 6.71 2.94 -12.68
CA GLU A 8 6.12 1.59 -12.66
C GLU A 8 4.58 1.60 -12.66
N ALA A 9 3.97 2.78 -12.70
CA ALA A 9 2.53 2.90 -12.59
C ALA A 9 1.81 2.20 -13.74
N THR A 10 0.81 1.40 -13.39
CA THR A 10 -0.21 0.95 -14.34
C THR A 10 -1.37 1.96 -14.31
N PRO A 11 -1.62 2.74 -15.39
CA PRO A 11 -2.70 3.70 -15.41
C PRO A 11 -4.08 3.02 -15.36
N ILE A 12 -5.04 3.68 -14.70
CA ILE A 12 -6.46 3.29 -14.70
C ILE A 12 -7.25 4.34 -15.48
N VAL A 13 -8.13 3.91 -16.39
CA VAL A 13 -9.03 4.82 -17.12
C VAL A 13 -10.47 4.51 -16.74
N VAL A 14 -11.18 5.51 -16.22
CA VAL A 14 -12.62 5.45 -15.89
C VAL A 14 -13.28 6.71 -16.44
N ASP A 15 -14.36 6.54 -17.19
CA ASP A 15 -15.18 7.64 -17.73
C ASP A 15 -14.39 8.75 -18.45
N GLY A 16 -13.33 8.36 -19.16
CA GLY A 16 -12.49 9.27 -19.93
C GLY A 16 -11.43 10.03 -19.12
N ILE A 17 -11.31 9.76 -17.82
CA ILE A 17 -10.23 10.24 -16.96
C ILE A 17 -9.20 9.12 -16.76
N MET A 18 -7.94 9.42 -17.01
CA MET A 18 -6.82 8.53 -16.73
C MET A 18 -6.13 8.93 -15.43
N PHE A 19 -6.04 7.99 -14.50
CA PHE A 19 -5.40 8.12 -13.20
C PHE A 19 -4.10 7.29 -13.17
N PHE A 20 -3.01 7.89 -12.73
CA PHE A 20 -1.75 7.19 -12.56
C PHE A 20 -0.87 7.91 -11.53
N THR A 21 0.18 7.20 -11.09
CA THR A 21 1.17 7.76 -10.17
C THR A 21 2.52 8.01 -10.84
N SER A 22 3.32 8.85 -10.21
CA SER A 22 4.74 9.06 -10.54
C SER A 22 5.58 8.81 -9.29
N THR A 23 6.89 8.96 -9.44
CA THR A 23 7.87 8.97 -8.35
C THR A 23 7.44 9.86 -7.18
N TRP A 24 7.85 9.49 -5.96
CA TRP A 24 7.39 10.11 -4.71
C TRP A 24 5.89 9.97 -4.46
N SER A 25 5.25 9.00 -5.13
CA SER A 25 3.82 8.69 -4.98
C SER A 25 2.87 9.83 -5.34
N ARG A 26 3.31 10.74 -6.21
CA ARG A 26 2.46 11.80 -6.75
C ARG A 26 1.39 11.20 -7.64
N VAL A 27 0.16 11.68 -7.55
CA VAL A 27 -0.98 11.21 -8.36
C VAL A 27 -1.36 12.27 -9.38
N TYR A 28 -1.72 11.81 -10.57
CA TYR A 28 -2.20 12.63 -11.68
C TYR A 28 -3.53 12.09 -12.16
N ALA A 29 -4.48 13.00 -12.41
CA ALA A 29 -5.65 12.74 -13.24
C ALA A 29 -5.56 13.60 -14.49
N VAL A 30 -5.71 12.96 -15.65
CA VAL A 30 -5.67 13.63 -16.96
C VAL A 30 -6.84 13.21 -17.81
N GLU A 31 -7.29 14.09 -18.70
CA GLU A 31 -8.21 13.70 -19.77
C GLU A 31 -7.54 12.64 -20.64
N ALA A 32 -8.12 11.44 -20.74
CA ALA A 32 -7.50 10.31 -21.42
C ALA A 32 -7.27 10.55 -22.93
N LYS A 33 -8.08 11.42 -23.54
CA LYS A 33 -7.98 11.77 -24.98
C LYS A 33 -6.90 12.80 -25.28
N THR A 34 -6.75 13.81 -24.41
CA THR A 34 -5.93 15.00 -24.69
C THR A 34 -4.64 15.03 -23.87
N GLY A 35 -4.57 14.27 -22.77
CA GLY A 35 -3.50 14.34 -21.79
C GLY A 35 -3.52 15.61 -20.93
N LYS A 36 -4.55 16.47 -21.08
CA LYS A 36 -4.69 17.67 -20.27
C LYS A 36 -4.88 17.28 -18.81
N THR A 37 -4.07 17.86 -17.93
CA THR A 37 -4.21 17.66 -16.48
C THR A 37 -5.56 18.21 -16.01
N ILE A 38 -6.31 17.38 -15.30
CA ILE A 38 -7.50 17.77 -14.55
C ILE A 38 -7.07 18.22 -13.16
N TRP A 39 -6.39 17.32 -12.42
CA TRP A 39 -5.81 17.62 -11.11
C TRP A 39 -4.54 16.82 -10.86
N LYS A 40 -3.79 17.24 -9.83
CA LYS A 40 -2.59 16.56 -9.32
C LYS A 40 -2.63 16.56 -7.81
N PHE A 41 -2.09 15.52 -7.20
CA PHE A 41 -1.93 15.41 -5.76
C PHE A 41 -0.49 15.03 -5.42
N ASP A 42 0.14 15.78 -4.51
CA ASP A 42 1.44 15.45 -3.95
C ASP A 42 1.24 15.07 -2.48
N PRO A 43 1.53 13.82 -2.06
CA PRO A 43 1.46 13.44 -0.65
C PRO A 43 2.57 14.07 0.22
N GLU A 44 3.54 14.76 -0.39
CA GLU A 44 4.66 15.40 0.30
C GLU A 44 5.50 14.40 1.10
N VAL A 45 5.86 13.28 0.47
CA VAL A 45 6.73 12.26 1.10
C VAL A 45 8.05 12.92 1.52
N PRO A 46 8.45 12.81 2.81
CA PRO A 46 9.72 13.34 3.27
C PRO A 46 10.90 12.70 2.54
N GLY A 47 11.87 13.53 2.12
CA GLY A 47 12.99 13.09 1.29
C GLY A 47 13.85 12.00 1.94
N GLU A 48 13.93 11.95 3.27
CA GLU A 48 14.66 10.91 4.00
C GLU A 48 14.09 9.51 3.80
N TRP A 49 12.82 9.38 3.39
CA TRP A 49 12.20 8.08 3.15
C TRP A 49 12.82 7.34 1.96
N ALA A 50 13.51 8.04 1.05
CA ALA A 50 14.28 7.39 -0.01
C ALA A 50 15.35 6.45 0.54
N ARG A 51 15.87 6.67 1.75
CA ARG A 51 16.86 5.77 2.39
C ARG A 51 16.24 4.46 2.90
N LYS A 52 14.91 4.42 3.05
CA LYS A 52 14.15 3.24 3.50
C LYS A 52 13.60 2.43 2.31
N ALA A 53 13.71 2.95 1.08
CA ALA A 53 13.26 2.27 -0.13
C ALA A 53 14.42 1.47 -0.74
N CYS A 54 14.28 0.14 -0.82
CA CYS A 54 15.32 -0.73 -1.37
C CYS A 54 15.57 -0.51 -2.87
N CYS A 55 14.54 -0.06 -3.57
CA CYS A 55 14.34 -0.38 -4.98
C CYS A 55 13.80 0.83 -5.76
N ASP A 56 14.37 2.01 -5.49
CA ASP A 56 13.95 3.32 -6.00
C ASP A 56 12.62 3.85 -5.39
N ILE A 57 12.32 5.12 -5.63
CA ILE A 57 11.16 5.87 -5.08
C ILE A 57 9.90 5.72 -5.94
N VAL A 58 9.67 4.49 -6.40
CA VAL A 58 8.63 4.12 -7.37
C VAL A 58 7.24 4.02 -6.73
N ASN A 59 6.21 4.01 -7.57
CA ASN A 59 4.84 3.71 -7.21
C ASN A 59 4.14 3.00 -8.38
N ARG A 60 3.36 1.95 -8.10
CA ARG A 60 2.76 1.07 -9.13
C ARG A 60 1.35 1.45 -9.54
N GLY A 61 0.79 2.50 -8.96
CA GLY A 61 -0.46 3.08 -9.41
C GLY A 61 -1.48 3.25 -8.30
N VAL A 62 -2.73 3.42 -8.72
CA VAL A 62 -3.89 3.68 -7.88
C VAL A 62 -4.88 2.52 -7.98
N ALA A 63 -5.91 2.54 -7.13
CA ALA A 63 -7.18 1.87 -7.37
C ALA A 63 -8.28 2.92 -7.50
N VAL A 64 -9.27 2.68 -8.36
CA VAL A 64 -10.46 3.55 -8.48
C VAL A 64 -11.68 2.72 -8.12
N TYR A 65 -12.48 3.21 -7.17
CA TYR A 65 -13.65 2.50 -6.67
C TYR A 65 -14.65 3.49 -6.09
N GLU A 66 -15.92 3.38 -6.50
CA GLU A 66 -17.04 4.20 -6.00
C GLU A 66 -16.75 5.72 -5.95
N GLY A 67 -16.25 6.26 -7.07
CA GLY A 67 -15.95 7.69 -7.21
C GLY A 67 -14.71 8.19 -6.46
N LYS A 68 -13.88 7.27 -5.94
CA LYS A 68 -12.68 7.58 -5.16
C LYS A 68 -11.44 6.98 -5.79
N VAL A 69 -10.32 7.68 -5.64
CA VAL A 69 -8.98 7.23 -6.04
C VAL A 69 -8.20 6.90 -4.77
N PHE A 70 -7.77 5.65 -4.66
CA PHE A 70 -6.96 5.16 -3.56
C PHE A 70 -5.51 4.96 -4.01
N PHE A 71 -4.57 5.44 -3.22
CA PHE A 71 -3.15 5.19 -3.45
C PHE A 71 -2.41 5.19 -2.12
N ALA A 72 -1.26 4.53 -2.08
CA ALA A 72 -0.39 4.54 -0.92
C ALA A 72 0.90 5.28 -1.25
N SER A 73 1.34 6.12 -0.33
CA SER A 73 2.61 6.84 -0.44
C SER A 73 3.78 6.00 0.03
N LEU A 74 4.96 6.34 -0.47
CA LEU A 74 6.22 5.67 -0.14
C LEU A 74 6.48 5.60 1.38
N ASP A 75 6.03 6.60 2.13
CA ASP A 75 6.14 6.66 3.59
C ASP A 75 5.03 5.93 4.37
N GLY A 76 4.26 5.09 3.67
CA GLY A 76 3.35 4.13 4.28
C GLY A 76 1.97 4.67 4.61
N ARG A 77 1.59 5.83 4.10
CA ARG A 77 0.24 6.38 4.27
C ARG A 77 -0.66 5.91 3.14
N LEU A 78 -1.89 5.51 3.46
CA LEU A 78 -2.93 5.21 2.48
C LEU A 78 -3.87 6.42 2.40
N PHE A 79 -4.20 6.83 1.18
CA PHE A 79 -5.06 7.97 0.91
C PHE A 79 -6.31 7.55 0.15
N SER A 80 -7.37 8.31 0.35
CA SER A 80 -8.52 8.38 -0.53
C SER A 80 -8.72 9.81 -1.03
N LEU A 81 -8.80 9.96 -2.35
CA LEU A 81 -9.08 11.22 -3.01
C LEU A 81 -10.44 11.15 -3.72
N ASN A 82 -11.14 12.27 -3.81
CA ASN A 82 -12.26 12.41 -4.74
C ASN A 82 -11.74 12.28 -6.19
N ALA A 83 -12.36 11.41 -7.00
CA ALA A 83 -11.86 11.12 -8.35
C ALA A 83 -11.96 12.32 -9.31
N ASP A 84 -12.95 13.19 -9.13
CA ASP A 84 -13.18 14.33 -10.01
C ASP A 84 -12.33 15.54 -9.65
N THR A 85 -12.15 15.79 -8.34
CA THR A 85 -11.49 17.01 -7.84
C THR A 85 -10.06 16.79 -7.36
N GLY A 86 -9.68 15.56 -7.01
CA GLY A 86 -8.39 15.24 -6.38
C GLY A 86 -8.30 15.65 -4.91
N GLU A 87 -9.39 16.13 -4.32
CA GLU A 87 -9.42 16.53 -2.91
C GLU A 87 -9.29 15.31 -1.99
N LYS A 88 -8.50 15.45 -0.93
CA LYS A 88 -8.29 14.41 0.07
C LYS A 88 -9.57 14.21 0.89
N ILE A 89 -10.12 12.99 0.85
CA ILE A 89 -11.24 12.57 1.69
C ILE A 89 -10.71 12.09 3.04
N TRP A 90 -9.75 11.18 3.03
CA TRP A 90 -9.09 10.68 4.24
C TRP A 90 -7.65 10.23 3.95
N GLU A 91 -6.89 10.08 5.03
CA GLU A 91 -5.52 9.59 5.06
C GLU A 91 -5.31 8.79 6.34
N VAL A 92 -4.64 7.64 6.23
CA VAL A 92 -4.30 6.79 7.38
C VAL A 92 -2.85 6.33 7.32
N ASP A 93 -2.22 6.28 8.48
CA ASP A 93 -0.91 5.66 8.63
C ASP A 93 -1.07 4.14 8.74
N THR A 94 -0.48 3.41 7.80
CA THR A 94 -0.58 1.94 7.79
C THR A 94 0.54 1.28 8.61
N ILE A 95 1.63 2.00 8.90
CA ILE A 95 2.85 1.47 9.50
C ILE A 95 2.63 1.16 10.99
N THR A 96 2.93 -0.08 11.39
CA THR A 96 2.83 -0.53 12.80
C THR A 96 3.98 -0.05 13.68
N ASP A 97 5.15 0.20 13.10
CA ASP A 97 6.36 0.58 13.81
C ASP A 97 7.20 1.51 12.93
N ARG A 98 7.12 2.82 13.20
CA ARG A 98 7.84 3.85 12.44
C ARG A 98 9.35 3.86 12.68
N SER A 99 9.85 3.14 13.69
CA SER A 99 11.29 2.97 13.90
C SER A 99 11.92 2.07 12.82
N ARG A 100 11.10 1.25 12.15
CA ARG A 100 11.51 0.37 11.06
C ARG A 100 11.37 1.01 9.68
N ALA A 101 12.03 0.39 8.70
CA ALA A 101 12.09 0.87 7.32
C ALA A 101 10.93 0.33 6.46
N TYR A 102 9.69 0.52 6.91
CA TYR A 102 8.52 0.24 6.08
C TYR A 102 8.39 1.27 4.95
N THR A 103 8.01 0.77 3.77
CA THR A 103 7.63 1.57 2.60
C THR A 103 6.43 0.96 1.89
N ILE A 104 5.75 1.72 1.03
CA ILE A 104 4.75 1.16 0.12
C ILE A 104 5.04 1.61 -1.31
N THR A 105 5.18 0.63 -2.21
CA THR A 105 5.41 0.87 -3.65
C THR A 105 4.30 0.26 -4.51
N GLY A 106 3.61 -0.77 -4.03
CA GLY A 106 2.49 -1.42 -4.71
C GLY A 106 1.24 -0.54 -4.82
N ALA A 107 0.43 -0.82 -5.83
CA ALA A 107 -0.89 -0.22 -5.97
C ALA A 107 -1.89 -0.94 -5.05
N PRO A 108 -2.81 -0.22 -4.38
CA PRO A 108 -3.90 -0.86 -3.65
C PRO A 108 -4.82 -1.64 -4.60
N ARG A 109 -5.65 -2.49 -3.99
CA ARG A 109 -6.82 -3.10 -4.65
C ARG A 109 -8.07 -2.70 -3.90
N ALA A 110 -9.17 -2.45 -4.60
CA ALA A 110 -10.43 -2.10 -3.97
C ALA A 110 -11.52 -3.02 -4.50
N ALA A 111 -12.19 -3.74 -3.59
CA ALA A 111 -13.30 -4.64 -3.92
C ALA A 111 -14.15 -4.90 -2.68
N LYS A 112 -15.46 -5.05 -2.88
CA LYS A 112 -16.44 -5.47 -1.85
C LYS A 112 -16.32 -4.68 -0.54
N GLY A 113 -16.38 -3.36 -0.70
CA GLY A 113 -16.36 -2.40 0.39
C GLY A 113 -15.05 -2.40 1.19
N LYS A 114 -13.92 -2.78 0.56
CA LYS A 114 -12.60 -2.80 1.20
C LYS A 114 -11.52 -2.33 0.24
N VAL A 115 -10.52 -1.64 0.79
CA VAL A 115 -9.26 -1.30 0.14
C VAL A 115 -8.15 -2.11 0.79
N PHE A 116 -7.46 -2.92 0.00
CA PHE A 116 -6.37 -3.79 0.42
C PHE A 116 -5.03 -3.16 0.07
N ILE A 117 -4.13 -3.12 1.03
CA ILE A 117 -2.75 -2.69 0.82
C ILE A 117 -1.80 -3.42 1.77
N GLY A 118 -0.62 -3.77 1.27
CA GLY A 118 0.49 -4.28 2.07
C GLY A 118 1.63 -3.28 2.17
N ASN A 119 2.85 -3.77 2.28
CA ASN A 119 4.06 -2.96 2.43
C ASN A 119 5.29 -3.68 1.86
N GLY A 120 6.41 -2.96 1.78
CA GLY A 120 7.76 -3.47 1.55
C GLY A 120 8.69 -3.13 2.72
N GLY A 121 9.95 -3.59 2.61
CA GLY A 121 11.00 -3.34 3.61
C GLY A 121 11.67 -4.60 4.16
N ALA A 122 11.40 -5.78 3.59
CA ALA A 122 12.00 -7.04 4.06
C ALA A 122 13.54 -6.99 4.05
N GLU A 123 14.14 -6.27 3.09
CA GLU A 123 15.59 -6.04 2.98
C GLU A 123 16.18 -5.30 4.20
N TYR A 124 15.34 -4.63 4.99
CA TYR A 124 15.73 -3.86 6.18
C TYR A 124 15.14 -4.43 7.46
N GLY A 125 14.58 -5.64 7.43
CA GLY A 125 14.08 -6.33 8.61
C GLY A 125 12.77 -5.76 9.15
N VAL A 126 11.70 -5.89 8.37
CA VAL A 126 10.33 -5.54 8.80
C VAL A 126 9.41 -6.77 8.78
N ARG A 127 8.29 -6.70 9.51
CA ARG A 127 7.30 -7.79 9.59
C ARG A 127 6.19 -7.55 8.57
N GLY A 128 6.04 -8.47 7.62
CA GLY A 128 5.06 -8.36 6.56
C GLY A 128 3.62 -8.47 7.05
N TYR A 129 2.74 -7.68 6.43
CA TYR A 129 1.30 -7.77 6.61
C TYR A 129 0.57 -7.23 5.38
N VAL A 130 -0.71 -7.60 5.28
CA VAL A 130 -1.71 -6.99 4.42
C VAL A 130 -2.86 -6.49 5.28
N THR A 131 -3.41 -5.34 4.95
CA THR A 131 -4.49 -4.69 5.71
C THR A 131 -5.64 -4.34 4.78
N ALA A 132 -6.86 -4.57 5.25
CA ALA A 132 -8.06 -4.06 4.61
C ALA A 132 -8.59 -2.84 5.37
N TYR A 133 -8.94 -1.80 4.63
CA TYR A 133 -9.53 -0.57 5.13
C TYR A 133 -10.91 -0.35 4.53
N ASP A 134 -11.78 0.29 5.28
CA ASP A 134 -13.07 0.76 4.81
C ASP A 134 -12.87 1.92 3.81
N PRO A 135 -13.44 1.86 2.59
CA PRO A 135 -13.20 2.84 1.53
C PRO A 135 -13.77 4.23 1.85
N GLU A 136 -14.79 4.32 2.70
CA GLU A 136 -15.45 5.58 3.02
C GLU A 136 -14.72 6.33 4.13
N THR A 137 -14.19 5.60 5.11
CA THR A 137 -13.69 6.19 6.37
C THR A 137 -12.19 6.00 6.58
N GLY A 138 -11.55 5.10 5.83
CA GLY A 138 -10.17 4.69 6.06
C GLY A 138 -9.99 3.84 7.33
N LYS A 139 -11.06 3.45 8.03
CA LYS A 139 -10.94 2.63 9.24
C LYS A 139 -10.42 1.25 8.89
N GLN A 140 -9.45 0.76 9.67
CA GLN A 140 -8.95 -0.61 9.52
C GLN A 140 -10.08 -1.61 9.81
N VAL A 141 -10.37 -2.49 8.86
CA VAL A 141 -11.35 -3.57 8.99
C VAL A 141 -10.68 -4.80 9.59
N TRP A 142 -9.53 -5.19 9.04
CA TRP A 142 -8.72 -6.29 9.54
C TRP A 142 -7.27 -6.13 9.07
N ARG A 143 -6.36 -6.81 9.76
CA ARG A 143 -4.96 -6.97 9.36
C ARG A 143 -4.57 -8.44 9.47
N PHE A 144 -3.82 -8.92 8.48
CA PHE A 144 -3.26 -10.26 8.46
C PHE A 144 -1.75 -10.15 8.35
N PHE A 145 -1.03 -10.66 9.35
CA PHE A 145 0.42 -10.77 9.30
C PHE A 145 0.82 -12.01 8.50
N THR A 146 1.92 -11.94 7.76
CA THR A 146 2.39 -13.06 6.93
C THR A 146 3.40 -13.95 7.64
N VAL A 147 4.01 -13.45 8.71
CA VAL A 147 4.99 -14.16 9.54
C VAL A 147 4.69 -13.92 11.04
N PRO A 148 5.00 -14.90 11.92
CA PRO A 148 4.72 -14.79 13.34
C PRO A 148 5.56 -13.69 14.02
N GLY A 149 4.99 -13.08 15.05
CA GLY A 149 5.63 -12.05 15.87
C GLY A 149 6.40 -12.66 17.04
N ASP A 150 6.62 -11.84 18.08
CA ASP A 150 7.15 -12.30 19.36
C ASP A 150 6.18 -13.28 20.03
N PRO A 151 6.52 -14.57 20.17
CA PRO A 151 5.63 -15.56 20.75
C PRO A 151 5.22 -15.26 22.20
N SER A 152 5.98 -14.45 22.93
CA SER A 152 5.67 -14.06 24.32
C SER A 152 4.48 -13.09 24.42
N LEU A 153 4.14 -12.40 23.33
CA LEU A 153 3.00 -11.49 23.25
C LEU A 153 1.70 -12.19 22.81
N GLY A 154 1.77 -13.49 22.51
CA GLY A 154 0.69 -14.24 21.89
C GLY A 154 0.63 -14.04 20.36
N PHE A 155 -0.41 -14.59 19.74
CA PHE A 155 -0.59 -14.58 18.29
C PHE A 155 -1.89 -13.88 17.92
N GLU A 156 -1.87 -13.11 16.82
CA GLU A 156 -3.03 -12.35 16.35
C GLU A 156 -4.16 -13.27 15.84
N ASP A 157 -3.80 -14.44 15.33
CA ASP A 157 -4.73 -15.44 14.82
C ASP A 157 -4.11 -16.87 14.84
N PRO A 158 -4.91 -17.94 14.66
CA PRO A 158 -4.40 -19.32 14.67
C PRO A 158 -3.39 -19.64 13.56
N ALA A 159 -3.38 -18.90 12.45
CA ALA A 159 -2.39 -19.09 11.40
C ALA A 159 -1.01 -18.60 11.87
N MET A 160 -0.93 -17.51 12.64
CA MET A 160 0.33 -17.06 13.24
C MET A 160 0.86 -18.04 14.29
N GLU A 161 -0.02 -18.65 15.12
CA GLU A 161 0.39 -19.71 16.04
C GLU A 161 0.93 -20.95 15.30
N MET A 162 0.25 -21.35 14.23
CA MET A 162 0.70 -22.45 13.38
C MET A 162 2.05 -22.11 12.73
N ALA A 163 2.19 -20.91 12.17
CA ALA A 163 3.41 -20.46 11.52
C ALA A 163 4.58 -20.44 12.50
N ALA A 164 4.40 -19.97 13.73
CA ALA A 164 5.47 -19.94 14.74
C ALA A 164 6.14 -21.30 14.99
N LYS A 165 5.43 -22.41 14.77
CA LYS A 165 6.00 -23.77 14.91
C LYS A 165 7.08 -24.07 13.88
N THR A 166 7.11 -23.37 12.75
CA THR A 166 8.10 -23.54 11.67
C THR A 166 9.32 -22.63 11.84
N TRP A 167 9.28 -21.65 12.74
CA TRP A 167 10.39 -20.78 13.05
C TRP A 167 11.21 -21.35 14.21
N LYS A 168 12.54 -21.37 14.05
CA LYS A 168 13.50 -21.96 14.99
C LYS A 168 14.69 -21.02 15.17
N GLY A 169 15.38 -21.16 16.29
CA GLY A 169 16.62 -20.43 16.55
C GLY A 169 16.39 -19.13 17.33
N THR A 170 17.09 -18.07 16.92
CA THR A 170 17.19 -16.76 17.59
C THR A 170 15.86 -16.00 17.62
N ASN A 171 15.83 -14.82 18.25
CA ASN A 171 14.66 -13.93 18.30
C ASN A 171 14.34 -13.32 16.92
N TRP A 172 13.84 -14.12 15.96
CA TRP A 172 13.60 -13.71 14.57
C TRP A 172 12.69 -12.48 14.44
N TRP A 173 11.78 -12.27 15.39
CA TRP A 173 10.90 -11.11 15.45
C TRP A 173 11.65 -9.78 15.65
N GLU A 174 12.81 -9.79 16.30
CA GLU A 174 13.67 -8.59 16.43
C GLU A 174 14.19 -8.15 15.06
N PHE A 175 14.46 -9.10 14.17
CA PHE A 175 14.89 -8.87 12.78
C PHE A 175 13.70 -8.67 11.82
N GLY A 176 12.47 -8.72 12.30
CA GLY A 176 11.24 -8.50 11.52
C GLY A 176 10.71 -9.72 10.78
N GLY A 177 11.56 -10.65 10.34
CA GLY A 177 11.17 -11.90 9.67
C GLY A 177 10.79 -11.77 8.18
N GLY A 178 10.47 -10.57 7.70
CA GLY A 178 10.15 -10.34 6.28
C GLY A 178 8.72 -10.74 5.92
N GLY A 179 8.53 -11.34 4.74
CA GLY A 179 7.21 -11.72 4.22
C GLY A 179 6.33 -10.55 3.76
N THR A 180 6.94 -9.44 3.35
CA THR A 180 6.22 -8.20 3.01
C THR A 180 5.38 -8.34 1.73
N VAL A 181 4.12 -7.87 1.77
CA VAL A 181 3.15 -7.95 0.65
C VAL A 181 3.23 -6.67 -0.19
N TRP A 182 4.30 -6.52 -0.98
CA TRP A 182 4.67 -5.24 -1.60
C TRP A 182 4.06 -4.97 -2.99
N ASN A 183 3.38 -5.95 -3.58
CA ASN A 183 2.89 -5.86 -4.96
C ASN A 183 1.51 -6.49 -5.17
N SER A 184 1.46 -7.69 -5.73
CA SER A 184 0.21 -8.28 -6.24
C SER A 184 -0.70 -8.72 -5.11
N ILE A 185 -1.97 -8.32 -5.22
CA ILE A 185 -3.10 -8.82 -4.44
C ILE A 185 -4.20 -9.10 -5.46
N VAL A 186 -4.80 -10.28 -5.41
CA VAL A 186 -5.91 -10.67 -6.30
C VAL A 186 -7.17 -10.87 -5.46
N TYR A 187 -8.34 -10.63 -6.03
CA TYR A 187 -9.62 -10.90 -5.38
C TYR A 187 -10.49 -11.77 -6.27
N ASP A 188 -10.99 -12.86 -5.70
CA ASP A 188 -11.96 -13.75 -6.33
C ASP A 188 -13.36 -13.45 -5.76
N PRO A 189 -14.30 -12.93 -6.58
CA PRO A 189 -15.65 -12.59 -6.14
C PRO A 189 -16.52 -13.81 -5.82
N ASP A 190 -16.25 -14.97 -6.40
CA ASP A 190 -17.05 -16.19 -6.23
C ASP A 190 -16.79 -16.82 -4.87
N PHE A 191 -15.54 -16.77 -4.41
CA PHE A 191 -15.16 -17.26 -3.08
C PHE A 191 -15.11 -16.17 -2.01
N ASN A 192 -15.31 -14.90 -2.39
CA ASN A 192 -15.18 -13.74 -1.53
C ASN A 192 -13.83 -13.70 -0.78
N LYS A 193 -12.74 -14.01 -1.48
CA LYS A 193 -11.40 -14.10 -0.91
C LYS A 193 -10.42 -13.24 -1.69
N SER A 194 -9.58 -12.51 -0.97
CA SER A 194 -8.32 -11.99 -1.52
C SER A 194 -7.21 -13.04 -1.34
N ILE A 195 -6.39 -13.24 -2.37
CA ILE A 195 -5.21 -14.11 -2.38
C ILE A 195 -3.97 -13.25 -2.61
#